data_AF-A0A948TN44-F1
#
_entry.id   AF-A0A948TN44-F1
#
_cell.length_a   1.000
_cell.length_b   1.000
_cell.length_c   1.000
_cell.angle_alpha   90.00
_cell.angle_beta   90.00
_cell.angle_gamma   90.00
#
_symmetry.space_group_name_H-M   'P 1'
#
loop_
_entity.id
_entity.type
_entity.pdbx_description
1 polymer ?
#
loop_
_entity_poly.entity_id
_entity_poly.type
_entity_poly.pdbx_seq_one_letter_code
_entity_poly.pdbx_strand_id
1 'polypeptide(L)'
;MEFYISNNNEKEGPFTLEELSAKDITPHTLVWAVGYKEWKAAKDVPKLNDIIYKTPPAPPVQQPMPKTWLVESILVTLFCCLPFGIVGIINAVKVDTLYYGGLYEESVYRSNQAKKWILWGFFVGLAGVLLYVFFLVSTIIFEHYS
;
A
#
# COMPACT_ATOMS: atom_id res chain seq x y z
N MET A 1 27.95 -18.58 29.10
CA MET A 1 28.99 -17.53 29.14
C MET A 1 28.42 -16.44 30.02
N GLU A 2 29.14 -16.08 31.08
CA GLU A 2 28.67 -15.15 32.09
C GLU A 2 29.18 -13.73 31.80
N PHE A 3 28.29 -12.75 31.97
CA PHE A 3 28.54 -11.34 31.72
C PHE A 3 28.33 -10.53 33.00
N TYR A 4 29.16 -9.53 33.22
CA TYR A 4 29.02 -8.53 34.26
C TYR A 4 28.80 -7.17 33.59
N ILE A 5 27.93 -6.35 34.16
CA ILE A 5 27.67 -4.98 33.69
C ILE A 5 28.08 -3.97 34.75
N SER A 6 28.49 -2.78 34.33
CA SER A 6 28.67 -1.65 35.23
C SER A 6 27.42 -0.77 35.19
N ASN A 7 26.70 -0.72 36.31
CA ASN A 7 25.51 0.10 36.49
C ASN A 7 25.76 1.05 37.68
N ASN A 8 25.67 2.37 37.46
CA ASN A 8 26.00 3.38 38.48
C ASN A 8 27.37 3.20 39.17
N ASN A 9 28.41 2.83 38.41
CA ASN A 9 29.76 2.50 38.90
C ASN A 9 29.86 1.27 39.81
N GLU A 10 28.79 0.49 39.98
CA GLU A 10 28.82 -0.80 40.68
C GLU A 10 28.84 -1.97 39.68
N LYS A 11 29.50 -3.06 40.07
CA LYS A 11 29.56 -4.30 39.29
C LYS A 11 28.34 -5.15 39.62
N GLU A 12 27.47 -5.37 38.64
CA GLU A 12 26.36 -6.32 38.75
C GLU A 12 26.62 -7.58 37.92
N GLY A 13 26.20 -8.74 38.44
CA GLY A 13 26.28 -10.04 37.76
C GLY A 13 26.79 -11.17 38.66
N PRO A 14 27.06 -12.37 38.12
CA PRO A 14 27.02 -12.70 36.68
C PRO A 14 25.60 -12.78 36.13
N PHE A 15 25.43 -12.39 34.87
CA PHE A 15 24.21 -12.54 34.09
C PHE A 15 24.46 -13.40 32.85
N THR A 16 23.44 -14.16 32.47
CA THR A 16 23.36 -14.84 31.17
C THR A 16 22.92 -13.86 30.07
N LEU A 17 23.07 -14.27 28.79
CA LEU A 17 22.65 -13.47 27.63
C LEU A 17 21.14 -13.15 27.65
N GLU A 18 20.34 -14.11 28.11
CA GLU A 18 18.88 -13.99 28.25
C GLU A 18 18.50 -13.00 29.35
N GLU A 19 19.14 -13.10 30.52
CA GLU A 19 18.95 -12.13 31.61
C GLU A 19 19.45 -10.73 31.24
N LEU A 20 20.53 -10.65 30.47
CA LEU A 20 21.02 -9.38 29.92
C LEU A 20 20.04 -8.77 28.92
N SER A 21 19.29 -9.59 28.17
CA SER A 21 18.26 -9.10 27.24
C SER A 21 17.04 -8.48 27.95
N ALA A 22 16.78 -8.93 29.18
CA ALA A 22 15.76 -8.36 30.05
C ALA A 22 16.25 -7.11 30.79
N LYS A 23 17.56 -6.86 30.83
CA LYS A 23 18.14 -5.61 31.32
C LYS A 23 18.13 -4.58 30.19
N ASP A 24 17.61 -3.38 30.46
CA ASP A 24 17.67 -2.25 29.50
C ASP A 24 19.09 -1.68 29.41
N ILE A 25 20.02 -2.47 28.86
CA ILE A 25 21.41 -2.06 28.64
C ILE A 25 21.52 -1.12 27.45
N THR A 26 22.40 -0.13 27.56
CA THR A 26 22.65 0.86 26.50
C THR A 26 23.92 0.51 25.72
N PRO A 27 24.12 1.06 24.50
CA PRO A 27 25.36 0.83 23.73
C PRO A 27 26.65 1.21 24.47
N HIS A 28 26.55 2.13 25.45
CA HIS A 28 27.67 2.65 26.23
C HIS A 28 27.91 1.91 27.55
N THR A 29 26.99 1.01 27.95
CA THR A 29 27.13 0.23 29.17
C THR A 29 28.40 -0.61 29.10
N LEU A 30 29.25 -0.53 30.13
CA LEU A 30 30.46 -1.34 30.20
C LEU A 30 30.09 -2.78 30.55
N VAL A 31 30.57 -3.73 29.75
CA VAL A 31 30.36 -5.16 29.89
C VAL A 31 31.70 -5.87 29.99
N TRP A 32 31.79 -6.78 30.96
CA TRP A 32 32.94 -7.67 31.11
C TRP A 32 32.46 -9.12 31.07
N ALA A 33 33.11 -9.95 30.26
CA ALA A 33 32.82 -11.38 30.18
C ALA A 33 34.02 -12.18 30.69
N VAL A 34 33.76 -13.35 31.27
CA VAL A 34 34.81 -14.26 31.72
C VAL A 34 35.76 -14.58 30.56
N GLY A 35 37.02 -14.15 30.68
CA GLY A 35 38.05 -14.27 29.64
C GLY A 35 38.45 -12.94 28.96
N TYR A 36 37.79 -11.82 29.28
CA TYR A 36 38.22 -10.50 28.82
C TYR A 36 39.31 -9.90 29.73
N LYS A 37 40.31 -9.25 29.13
CA LYS A 37 41.35 -8.53 29.87
C LYS A 37 40.86 -7.20 30.44
N GLU A 38 39.84 -6.61 29.83
CA GLU A 38 39.32 -5.28 30.16
C GLU A 38 37.80 -5.20 29.93
N TRP A 39 37.18 -4.19 30.54
CA TRP A 39 35.79 -3.85 30.30
C TRP A 39 35.62 -3.28 28.90
N LYS A 40 34.62 -3.75 28.17
CA LYS A 40 34.31 -3.29 26.81
C LYS A 40 32.94 -2.64 26.78
N ALA A 41 32.72 -1.63 25.95
CA ALA A 41 31.39 -1.09 25.78
C ALA A 41 30.49 -2.16 25.14
N ALA A 42 29.20 -2.18 25.49
CA ALA A 42 28.26 -3.18 25.01
C ALA A 42 28.22 -3.24 23.47
N LYS A 43 28.31 -2.08 22.81
CA LYS A 43 28.40 -1.95 21.34
C LYS A 43 29.62 -2.65 20.70
N ASP A 44 30.71 -2.84 21.45
CA ASP A 44 31.96 -3.44 20.97
C ASP A 44 31.95 -4.97 21.15
N VAL A 45 30.86 -5.52 21.72
CA VAL A 45 30.66 -6.96 21.92
C VAL A 45 29.61 -7.43 20.90
N PRO A 46 30.01 -8.11 19.80
CA PRO A 46 29.08 -8.51 18.74
C PRO A 46 27.88 -9.34 19.21
N LYS A 47 28.07 -10.14 20.28
CA LYS A 47 27.00 -10.96 20.88
C LYS A 47 25.88 -10.15 21.53
N LEU A 48 26.10 -8.86 21.80
CA LEU A 48 25.12 -7.99 22.45
C LEU A 48 24.39 -7.09 21.46
N ASN A 49 24.78 -7.09 20.18
CA ASN A 49 24.16 -6.23 19.18
C ASN A 49 22.65 -6.45 19.06
N ASP A 50 22.19 -7.70 19.11
CA ASP A 50 20.75 -8.02 19.02
C ASP A 50 19.95 -7.55 20.25
N ILE A 51 20.62 -7.40 21.39
CA ILE A 51 20.02 -6.91 22.64
C ILE A 51 19.99 -5.37 22.65
N ILE A 52 21.10 -4.75 22.24
CA ILE A 52 21.31 -3.30 22.26
C ILE A 52 20.54 -2.61 21.14
N TYR A 53 20.58 -3.20 19.95
CA TYR A 53 19.88 -2.73 18.77
C TYR A 53 18.67 -3.63 18.57
N LYS A 54 17.65 -3.47 19.42
CA LYS A 54 16.31 -4.03 19.13
C LYS A 54 15.89 -3.47 17.78
N THR A 55 15.98 -4.29 16.72
CA THR A 55 15.67 -3.84 15.36
C THR A 55 14.23 -3.34 15.39
N PRO A 56 13.95 -2.08 15.01
CA PRO A 56 12.58 -1.60 14.97
C PRO A 56 11.76 -2.52 14.06
N PRO A 57 10.50 -2.81 14.41
CA PRO A 57 9.65 -3.62 13.56
C PRO A 57 9.63 -3.01 12.15
N ALA A 58 9.64 -3.87 11.13
CA ALA A 58 9.62 -3.41 9.75
C ALA A 58 8.45 -2.42 9.55
N PRO A 59 8.66 -1.31 8.82
CA PRO A 59 7.60 -0.35 8.58
C PRO A 59 6.40 -1.07 7.93
N PRO A 60 5.16 -0.70 8.29
CA PRO A 60 3.98 -1.35 7.75
C PRO A 60 3.99 -1.26 6.21
N VAL A 61 3.82 -2.39 5.54
CA VAL A 61 3.73 -2.46 4.08
C VAL A 61 2.44 -1.77 3.66
N GLN A 62 2.54 -0.55 3.15
CA GLN A 62 1.40 0.19 2.64
C GLN A 62 1.06 -0.33 1.24
N GLN A 63 -0.13 -0.88 1.06
CA GLN A 63 -0.57 -1.40 -0.25
C GLN A 63 -0.77 -0.23 -1.23
N PRO A 64 -0.42 -0.35 -2.52
CA PRO A 64 -0.54 0.76 -3.47
C PRO A 64 -2.01 1.05 -3.81
N MET A 65 -2.37 2.33 -3.94
CA MET A 65 -3.75 2.71 -4.27
C MET A 65 -4.20 2.19 -5.63
N PRO A 66 -5.39 1.56 -5.74
CA PRO A 66 -5.92 1.12 -7.02
C PRO A 66 -6.41 2.30 -7.86
N LYS A 67 -6.41 2.14 -9.19
CA LYS A 67 -6.84 3.17 -10.14
C LYS A 67 -8.33 3.50 -9.96
N THR A 68 -8.69 4.77 -9.85
CA THR A 68 -10.10 5.18 -9.65
C THR A 68 -10.93 5.15 -10.93
N TRP A 69 -10.30 5.28 -12.11
CA TRP A 69 -10.98 5.42 -13.42
C TRP A 69 -11.86 6.67 -13.55
N LEU A 70 -11.60 7.70 -12.74
CA LEU A 70 -12.44 8.90 -12.66
C LEU A 70 -12.36 9.73 -13.94
N VAL A 71 -11.16 9.92 -14.49
CA VAL A 71 -10.94 10.69 -15.73
C VAL A 71 -11.62 10.00 -16.90
N GLU A 72 -11.45 8.69 -17.03
CA GLU A 72 -12.08 7.89 -18.08
C GLU A 72 -13.61 7.93 -17.98
N SER A 73 -14.15 7.92 -16.76
CA SER A 73 -15.60 8.04 -16.54
C SER A 73 -16.11 9.40 -16.99
N ILE A 74 -15.39 10.49 -16.72
CA ILE A 74 -15.76 11.85 -17.18
C ILE A 74 -15.74 11.91 -18.71
N LEU A 75 -14.68 11.39 -19.34
CA LEU A 75 -14.58 11.35 -20.81
C LEU A 75 -15.73 10.56 -21.45
N VAL A 76 -16.05 9.37 -20.94
CA VAL A 76 -17.17 8.57 -21.45
C VAL A 76 -18.52 9.25 -21.23
N THR A 77 -18.69 9.95 -20.10
CA THR A 77 -19.92 10.72 -19.81
C THR A 77 -20.13 11.84 -20.84
N LEU A 78 -19.07 12.53 -21.25
CA LEU A 78 -19.16 13.63 -22.21
C LEU A 78 -19.37 13.15 -23.65
N PHE A 79 -18.75 12.04 -24.05
CA PHE A 79 -18.67 11.64 -25.46
C PHE A 79 -19.61 10.49 -25.89
N CYS A 80 -20.12 9.67 -24.97
CA CYS A 80 -20.86 8.46 -25.35
C CYS A 80 -22.26 8.37 -24.76
N CYS A 81 -22.44 8.45 -23.43
CA CYS A 81 -23.75 8.19 -22.80
C CYS A 81 -23.82 8.76 -21.37
N LEU A 82 -24.78 9.65 -21.04
CA LEU A 82 -24.99 10.15 -19.66
C LEU A 82 -25.24 9.04 -18.60
N PRO A 83 -26.13 8.05 -18.81
CA PRO A 83 -26.50 7.13 -17.72
C PRO A 83 -25.37 6.16 -17.33
N PHE A 84 -24.59 5.69 -18.29
CA PHE A 84 -23.49 4.75 -18.04
C PHE A 84 -22.27 5.44 -17.41
N GLY A 85 -22.02 6.70 -17.77
CA GLY A 85 -20.94 7.51 -17.20
C GLY A 85 -21.11 7.79 -15.71
N ILE A 86 -22.33 8.12 -15.27
CA ILE A 86 -22.64 8.44 -13.87
C ILE A 86 -22.32 7.27 -12.92
N VAL A 87 -22.67 6.03 -13.31
CA VAL A 87 -22.40 4.83 -12.49
C VAL A 87 -20.89 4.59 -12.36
N GLY A 88 -20.11 4.87 -13.41
CA GLY A 88 -18.65 4.83 -13.37
C GLY A 88 -18.07 5.82 -12.36
N ILE A 89 -18.53 7.09 -12.41
CA ILE A 89 -18.09 8.16 -11.50
C ILE A 89 -18.37 7.81 -10.04
N ILE A 90 -19.56 7.30 -9.72
CA ILE A 90 -19.92 6.96 -8.33
C ILE A 90 -19.00 5.87 -7.77
N ASN A 91 -18.66 4.86 -8.57
CA ASN A 91 -17.73 3.83 -8.12
C ASN A 91 -16.30 4.36 -8.03
N ALA A 92 -15.88 5.25 -8.93
CA ALA A 92 -14.56 5.88 -8.91
C ALA A 92 -14.32 6.71 -7.64
N VAL A 93 -15.28 7.55 -7.24
CA VAL A 93 -15.18 8.40 -6.03
C VAL A 93 -15.10 7.55 -4.75
N LYS A 94 -15.72 6.36 -4.74
CA LYS A 94 -15.68 5.46 -3.57
C LYS A 94 -14.34 4.77 -3.36
N VAL A 95 -13.50 4.65 -4.39
CA VAL A 95 -12.20 3.96 -4.29
C VAL A 95 -11.31 4.65 -3.26
N ASP A 96 -11.20 5.98 -3.34
CA ASP A 96 -10.35 6.77 -2.44
C ASP A 96 -10.83 6.65 -1.00
N THR A 97 -12.14 6.83 -0.77
CA THR A 97 -12.73 6.74 0.57
C THR A 97 -12.52 5.38 1.23
N LEU A 98 -12.59 4.29 0.44
CA LEU A 98 -12.38 2.93 0.95
C LEU A 98 -10.91 2.63 1.20
N TYR A 99 -10.04 3.12 0.33
CA TYR A 99 -8.59 2.96 0.48
C TYR A 99 -8.06 3.69 1.72
N TYR A 100 -8.42 4.97 1.90
CA TYR A 100 -8.06 5.73 3.10
C TYR A 100 -8.76 5.22 4.37
N GLY A 101 -9.89 4.54 4.22
CA GLY A 101 -10.57 3.83 5.31
C GLY A 101 -9.94 2.50 5.73
N GLY A 102 -8.84 2.07 5.07
CA GLY A 102 -8.16 0.80 5.35
C GLY A 102 -8.86 -0.43 4.75
N LEU A 103 -9.98 -0.26 4.04
CA LEU A 103 -10.74 -1.31 3.37
C LEU A 103 -10.20 -1.53 1.95
N TYR A 104 -8.97 -2.04 1.84
CA TYR A 104 -8.29 -2.20 0.56
C TYR A 104 -9.04 -3.10 -0.43
N GLU A 105 -9.50 -4.28 0.03
CA GLU A 105 -10.22 -5.24 -0.81
C GLU A 105 -11.47 -4.62 -1.47
N GLU A 106 -12.21 -3.80 -0.73
CA GLU A 106 -13.38 -3.11 -1.26
C GLU A 106 -12.98 -2.02 -2.27
N SER A 107 -11.89 -1.30 -2.03
CA SER A 107 -11.38 -0.29 -2.96
C SER A 107 -11.00 -0.90 -4.31
N VAL A 108 -10.38 -2.09 -4.31
CA VAL A 108 -10.04 -2.85 -5.51
C VAL A 108 -11.30 -3.36 -6.22
N TYR A 109 -12.26 -3.88 -5.46
CA TYR A 109 -13.54 -4.31 -6.01
C TYR A 109 -14.26 -3.16 -6.74
N ARG A 110 -14.34 -1.97 -6.12
CA ARG A 110 -14.96 -0.78 -6.73
C ARG A 110 -14.23 -0.29 -7.97
N SER A 111 -12.89 -0.29 -7.94
CA SER A 111 -12.07 0.03 -9.12
C SER A 111 -12.39 -0.90 -10.30
N ASN A 112 -12.46 -2.21 -10.06
CA ASN A 112 -12.78 -3.19 -11.10
C ASN A 112 -14.21 -3.05 -11.64
N GLN A 113 -15.18 -2.69 -10.80
CA GLN A 113 -16.54 -2.39 -11.26
C GLN A 113 -16.57 -1.13 -12.12
N ALA A 114 -15.90 -0.05 -11.70
CA ALA A 114 -15.81 1.17 -12.49
C ALA A 114 -15.25 0.89 -13.90
N LYS A 115 -14.17 0.10 -13.99
CA LYS A 115 -13.59 -0.35 -15.26
C LYS A 115 -14.62 -1.03 -16.17
N LYS A 116 -15.42 -1.96 -15.62
CA LYS A 116 -16.43 -2.70 -16.40
C LYS A 116 -17.50 -1.76 -16.96
N TRP A 117 -18.01 -0.84 -16.15
CA TRP A 117 -19.03 0.13 -16.57
C TRP A 117 -18.53 1.06 -17.67
N ILE A 118 -17.28 1.51 -17.58
CA ILE A 118 -16.65 2.34 -18.61
C ILE A 118 -16.49 1.55 -19.92
N LEU A 119 -16.02 0.30 -19.84
CA LEU A 119 -15.86 -0.54 -21.02
C LEU A 119 -17.20 -0.80 -21.72
N TRP A 120 -18.24 -1.16 -20.94
CA TRP A 120 -19.59 -1.34 -21.45
C TRP A 120 -20.14 -0.06 -22.09
N GLY A 121 -19.96 1.09 -21.43
CA GLY A 121 -20.38 2.39 -21.96
C GLY A 121 -19.70 2.74 -23.29
N PHE A 122 -18.41 2.46 -23.42
CA PHE A 122 -17.65 2.67 -24.66
C PHE A 122 -18.21 1.84 -25.83
N PHE A 123 -18.43 0.54 -25.62
CA PHE A 123 -18.95 -0.33 -26.70
C PHE A 123 -20.40 -0.01 -27.08
N VAL A 124 -21.25 0.33 -26.10
CA VAL A 124 -22.65 0.73 -26.37
C VAL A 124 -22.69 2.04 -27.15
N GLY A 125 -21.89 3.03 -26.77
CA GLY A 125 -21.82 4.30 -27.49
C GLY A 125 -21.28 4.14 -28.92
N LEU A 126 -20.23 3.34 -29.10
CA LEU A 126 -19.70 3.02 -30.43
C LEU A 126 -20.75 2.35 -31.33
N ALA A 127 -21.48 1.36 -30.81
CA ALA A 127 -22.54 0.69 -31.55
C ALA A 127 -23.68 1.66 -31.94
N GLY A 128 -24.06 2.56 -31.03
CA GLY A 128 -25.07 3.60 -31.30
C GLY A 128 -24.67 4.53 -32.45
N VAL A 129 -23.40 5.00 -32.47
CA VAL A 129 -22.88 5.85 -33.55
C VAL A 129 -22.86 5.11 -34.89
N LEU A 130 -22.39 3.86 -34.92
CA LEU A 130 -22.37 3.06 -36.16
C LEU A 130 -23.77 2.84 -36.73
N LEU A 131 -24.75 2.54 -35.88
CA LEU A 131 -26.15 2.40 -36.30
C LEU A 131 -26.71 3.72 -36.84
N TYR A 132 -26.46 4.85 -36.16
CA TYR A 132 -26.91 6.16 -36.63
C TYR A 132 -26.35 6.52 -38.02
N VAL A 133 -25.05 6.31 -38.24
CA VAL A 133 -24.41 6.55 -39.55
C VAL A 133 -24.99 5.63 -40.63
N PHE A 134 -25.22 4.35 -40.31
CA PHE A 134 -25.84 3.41 -41.25
C PHE A 134 -27.24 3.85 -41.70
N PHE A 135 -28.09 4.27 -40.76
CA PHE A 135 -29.42 4.79 -41.07
C PHE A 135 -29.36 6.09 -41.87
N LEU A 136 -28.44 7.00 -41.54
CA LEU A 136 -28.29 8.26 -42.27
C LEU A 136 -27.84 8.03 -43.73
N VAL A 137 -26.89 7.11 -43.94
CA VAL A 137 -26.45 6.74 -45.30
C VAL A 137 -27.56 6.06 -46.08
N SER A 138 -28.33 5.16 -45.47
CA SER A 138 -29.43 4.49 -46.18
C SER A 138 -30.53 5.46 -46.59
N THR A 139 -30.86 6.46 -45.77
CA THR A 139 -31.81 7.52 -46.14
C THR A 139 -31.30 8.39 -47.29
N ILE A 140 -30.01 8.75 -47.30
CA ILE A 140 -29.42 9.56 -48.38
C ILE A 140 -29.41 8.79 -49.70
N ILE A 141 -29.05 7.50 -49.66
CA ILE A 141 -29.06 6.65 -50.86
C ILE A 141 -30.47 6.49 -51.41
N PHE A 142 -31.47 6.31 -50.53
CA PHE A 142 -32.87 6.22 -50.94
C PHE A 142 -33.35 7.51 -51.60
N GLU A 143 -32.99 8.67 -51.05
CA GLU A 143 -33.34 9.99 -51.62
C GLU A 143 -32.61 10.27 -52.95
N HIS A 144 -31.41 9.73 -53.15
CA HIS A 144 -30.69 9.86 -54.43
C HIS A 144 -31.25 8.95 -55.54
N TYR A 145 -31.92 7.86 -55.19
CA TYR A 145 -32.46 6.89 -56.14
C TYR A 145 -33.97 7.07 -56.41
N SER A 146 -34.67 7.87 -55.60
CA SER A 146 -36.08 8.25 -55.81
C SER A 146 -36.23 9.45 -56.74
#